data_AF-A0A5C7FV56-F1
#
_entry.id   AF-A0A5C7FV56-F1
#
_cell.length_a   1.000
_cell.length_b   1.000
_cell.length_c   1.000
_cell.angle_alpha   90.00
_cell.angle_beta   90.00
_cell.angle_gamma   90.00
#
_symmetry.space_group_name_H-M   'P 1'
#
loop_
_entity.id
_entity.type
_entity.pdbx_description
1 polymer ?
#
loop_
_entity_poly.entity_id
_entity_poly.type
_entity_poly.pdbx_seq_one_letter_code
_entity_poly.pdbx_strand_id
1 'polypeptide(L)'
;MNTTFYQMVQDGRRRASGDVEIPVTHASQWIVRPQADVLERPALRLGWSPASMVFIAGGKPPYTLAFGRAGVRPARVGLHQVAPGFSARELATLAAARPGNLMRQQSPGQAPDDAARSPSGSKRGWLWALLAGDVLALGAMAWHLFRQLKSGAERPVA
;
A
#
# COMPACT_ATOMS: atom_id res chain seq x y z
N MET A 1 10.24 -14.32 -14.33
CA MET A 1 10.13 -14.89 -15.68
C MET A 1 11.33 -14.42 -16.48
N ASN A 2 12.04 -15.33 -17.16
CA ASN A 2 13.13 -14.97 -18.06
C ASN A 2 12.62 -15.20 -19.49
N THR A 3 12.70 -14.18 -20.34
CA THR A 3 12.26 -14.24 -21.74
C THR A 3 13.27 -13.49 -22.61
N THR A 4 13.58 -14.04 -23.78
CA THR A 4 14.64 -13.51 -24.64
C THR A 4 14.01 -12.80 -25.83
N PHE A 5 14.33 -11.52 -26.01
CA PHE A 5 13.94 -10.73 -27.16
C PHE A 5 15.07 -10.69 -28.18
N TYR A 6 14.75 -10.84 -29.46
CA TYR A 6 15.74 -10.68 -30.53
C TYR A 6 15.09 -10.01 -31.75
N GLN A 7 15.86 -9.15 -32.41
CA GLN A 7 15.56 -8.67 -33.75
C GLN A 7 16.86 -8.73 -34.53
N MET A 8 16.93 -9.63 -35.51
CA MET A 8 18.10 -9.82 -36.35
C MET A 8 17.71 -9.91 -37.82
N VAL A 9 18.59 -9.48 -38.71
CA VAL A 9 18.42 -9.68 -40.14
C VAL A 9 19.25 -10.89 -40.52
N GLN A 10 18.60 -11.96 -40.97
CA GLN A 10 19.25 -13.18 -41.45
C GLN A 10 18.82 -13.40 -42.91
N ASP A 11 19.79 -13.53 -43.81
CA ASP A 11 19.55 -13.71 -45.25
C ASP A 11 18.65 -12.64 -45.86
N GLY A 12 18.84 -11.37 -45.47
CA GLY A 12 18.00 -10.24 -45.91
C GLY A 12 16.56 -10.25 -45.35
N ARG A 13 16.17 -11.27 -44.58
CA ARG A 13 14.88 -11.34 -43.89
C ARG A 13 15.03 -10.91 -42.44
N ARG A 14 14.22 -9.93 -42.05
CA ARG A 14 14.09 -9.50 -40.66
C ARG A 14 13.37 -10.58 -39.85
N ARG A 15 14.08 -11.19 -38.91
CA ARG A 15 13.55 -12.09 -37.88
C ARG A 15 13.43 -11.32 -36.58
N ALA A 16 12.23 -11.24 -36.02
CA ALA A 16 11.98 -10.61 -34.73
C ALA A 16 11.21 -11.59 -33.83
N SER A 17 11.50 -11.57 -32.53
CA SER A 17 10.69 -12.20 -31.50
C SER A 17 9.32 -11.53 -31.44
N GLY A 18 8.25 -12.32 -31.23
CA GLY A 18 6.88 -11.82 -31.09
C GLY A 18 6.62 -11.16 -29.73
N ASP A 19 5.35 -10.82 -29.49
CA ASP A 19 4.90 -10.21 -28.25
C ASP A 19 5.13 -11.15 -27.05
N VAL A 20 5.58 -10.58 -25.94
CA VAL A 20 5.72 -11.29 -24.68
C VAL A 20 4.54 -10.95 -23.80
N GLU A 21 3.83 -11.97 -23.36
CA GLU A 21 2.76 -11.82 -22.39
C GLU A 21 3.38 -11.58 -21.00
N ILE A 22 3.29 -10.33 -20.55
CA ILE A 22 3.70 -9.97 -19.20
C ILE A 22 2.48 -10.13 -18.29
N PRO A 23 2.60 -10.78 -17.12
CA PRO A 23 1.52 -10.82 -16.16
C PRO A 23 1.01 -9.40 -15.88
N VAL A 24 -0.30 -9.23 -15.74
CA VAL A 24 -0.89 -7.92 -15.41
C VAL A 24 -0.41 -7.53 -14.02
N THR A 25 0.66 -6.73 -13.98
CA THR A 25 1.25 -6.20 -12.75
C THR A 25 1.15 -4.68 -12.73
N HIS A 26 0.89 -4.13 -11.56
CA HIS A 26 0.99 -2.69 -11.33
C HIS A 26 2.41 -2.36 -10.85
N ALA A 27 3.37 -2.37 -11.77
CA ALA A 27 4.74 -1.96 -11.50
C ALA A 27 4.92 -0.46 -11.79
N SER A 28 5.51 0.29 -10.85
CA SER A 28 5.83 1.71 -11.03
C SER A 28 7.02 1.96 -11.94
N GLN A 29 7.86 0.94 -12.16
CA GLN A 29 9.07 1.02 -12.96
C GLN A 29 9.25 -0.26 -13.78
N TRP A 30 9.72 -0.08 -15.01
CA TRP A 30 10.09 -1.15 -15.93
C TRP A 30 11.55 -0.97 -16.32
N ILE A 31 12.38 -1.97 -16.05
CA ILE A 31 13.81 -1.92 -16.35
C ILE A 31 14.11 -3.01 -17.38
N VAL A 32 14.66 -2.60 -18.51
CA VAL A 32 15.22 -3.52 -19.52
C VAL A 32 16.74 -3.53 -19.32
N ARG A 33 17.30 -4.71 -19.06
CA ARG A 33 18.75 -4.91 -19.00
C ARG A 33 19.18 -5.79 -20.17
N PRO A 34 20.02 -5.29 -21.09
CA PRO A 34 20.59 -6.15 -22.11
C PRO A 34 21.52 -7.18 -21.46
N GLN A 35 21.51 -8.41 -21.97
CA GLN A 35 22.38 -9.50 -21.49
C GLN A 35 23.76 -9.51 -22.18
N ALA A 36 23.90 -8.80 -23.30
CA ALA A 36 25.14 -8.65 -24.05
C ALA A 36 25.41 -7.16 -24.32
N ASP A 37 26.64 -6.81 -24.64
CA ASP A 37 26.97 -5.45 -25.05
C ASP A 37 26.23 -5.10 -26.34
N VAL A 38 25.45 -4.02 -26.28
CA VAL A 38 24.67 -3.53 -27.43
C VAL A 38 25.31 -2.23 -27.90
N LEU A 39 25.74 -2.21 -29.17
CA LEU A 39 26.36 -1.05 -29.81
C LEU A 39 25.34 0.07 -30.09
N GLU A 40 24.06 -0.27 -30.22
CA GLU A 40 22.97 0.68 -30.45
C GLU A 40 21.92 0.64 -29.33
N ARG A 41 21.33 1.81 -29.01
CA ARG A 41 20.30 1.90 -27.99
C ARG A 41 18.99 1.27 -28.50
N PRO A 42 18.46 0.22 -27.85
CA PRO A 42 17.23 -0.42 -28.30
C PRO A 42 16.03 0.53 -28.14
N ALA A 43 15.15 0.56 -29.15
CA ALA A 43 13.90 1.29 -29.10
C ALA A 43 12.83 0.45 -28.38
N LEU A 44 12.41 0.89 -27.19
CA LEU A 44 11.33 0.26 -26.43
C LEU A 44 9.99 0.91 -26.78
N ARG A 45 9.01 0.10 -27.18
CA ARG A 45 7.62 0.53 -27.35
C ARG A 45 6.76 -0.15 -26.31
N LEU A 46 6.02 0.64 -25.55
CA LEU A 46 5.10 0.16 -24.52
C LEU A 46 3.67 0.45 -24.94
N GLY A 47 2.83 -0.60 -24.97
CA GLY A 47 1.38 -0.46 -25.03
C GLY A 47 0.79 -0.67 -23.64
N TRP A 48 -0.18 0.15 -23.24
CA TRP A 48 -0.93 -0.07 -22.00
C TRP A 48 -2.43 0.04 -22.27
N SER A 49 -3.22 -0.73 -21.52
CA SER A 49 -4.68 -0.60 -21.49
C SER A 49 -5.07 0.08 -20.17
N PRO A 50 -5.77 1.23 -20.19
CA PRO A 50 -6.16 1.91 -18.97
C PRO A 50 -7.21 1.12 -18.21
N ALA A 51 -7.13 1.14 -16.88
CA ALA A 51 -8.20 0.60 -16.04
C ALA A 51 -9.40 1.56 -16.04
N SER A 52 -10.59 1.04 -16.30
CA SER A 52 -11.85 1.78 -16.13
C SER A 52 -12.43 1.54 -14.74
N MET A 53 -12.97 2.59 -14.13
CA MET A 53 -13.63 2.50 -12.82
C MET A 53 -15.07 3.02 -12.94
N VAL A 54 -15.97 2.31 -12.28
CA VAL A 54 -17.39 2.67 -12.17
C VAL A 54 -17.70 2.80 -10.68
N PHE A 55 -18.39 3.86 -10.31
CA PHE A 55 -18.77 4.12 -8.93
C PHE A 55 -20.18 4.70 -8.88
N ILE A 56 -20.87 4.46 -7.76
CA ILE A 56 -22.16 5.10 -7.47
C ILE A 56 -21.86 6.35 -6.64
N ALA A 57 -22.25 7.51 -7.16
CA ALA A 57 -22.10 8.78 -6.48
C ALA A 57 -23.33 9.02 -5.56
N GLY A 58 -23.17 8.78 -4.26
CA GLY A 58 -24.20 9.06 -3.26
C GLY A 58 -23.79 10.23 -2.35
N GLY A 59 -24.70 11.17 -2.10
CA GLY A 59 -24.48 12.29 -1.18
C GLY A 59 -24.20 13.63 -1.86
N LYS A 60 -23.63 14.58 -1.11
CA LYS A 60 -23.30 15.92 -1.62
C LYS A 60 -21.88 15.91 -2.23
N PRO A 61 -21.69 16.38 -3.47
CA PRO A 61 -20.37 16.55 -4.08
C PRO A 61 -19.50 17.56 -3.29
N PRO A 62 -18.16 17.57 -3.47
CA PRO A 62 -17.35 16.84 -4.46
C PRO A 62 -16.90 15.44 -4.03
N TYR A 63 -16.72 14.54 -5.01
CA TYR A 63 -16.23 13.18 -4.80
C TYR A 63 -14.71 13.10 -5.04
N THR A 64 -13.98 12.39 -4.17
CA THR A 64 -12.52 12.24 -4.27
C THR A 64 -12.14 10.79 -4.52
N LEU A 65 -11.31 10.54 -5.54
CA LEU A 65 -10.74 9.23 -5.84
C LEU A 65 -9.26 9.21 -5.42
N ALA A 66 -8.92 8.35 -4.46
CA ALA A 66 -7.54 8.09 -4.05
C ALA A 66 -7.03 6.78 -4.69
N PHE A 67 -5.82 6.82 -5.28
CA PHE A 67 -5.22 5.67 -5.96
C PHE A 67 -3.70 5.60 -5.71
N GLY A 68 -3.07 4.46 -6.05
CA GLY A 68 -1.61 4.30 -5.98
C GLY A 68 -1.04 3.76 -4.66
N ARG A 69 -1.89 3.32 -3.71
CA ARG A 69 -1.42 2.73 -2.46
C ARG A 69 -0.87 1.31 -2.70
N ALA A 70 0.43 1.13 -2.49
CA ALA A 70 1.08 -0.17 -2.61
C ALA A 70 0.67 -1.13 -1.47
N GLY A 71 0.65 -2.44 -1.75
CA GLY A 71 0.41 -3.48 -0.74
C GLY A 71 -1.02 -3.63 -0.23
N VAL A 72 -2.00 -2.90 -0.79
CA VAL A 72 -3.41 -3.04 -0.42
C VAL A 72 -4.09 -4.03 -1.34
N ARG A 73 -4.87 -4.95 -0.75
CA ARG A 73 -5.72 -5.86 -1.52
C ARG A 73 -6.72 -5.04 -2.34
N PRO A 74 -6.76 -5.19 -3.68
CA PRO A 74 -7.67 -4.43 -4.51
C PRO A 74 -9.12 -4.66 -4.07
N ALA A 75 -9.84 -3.59 -3.75
CA ALA A 75 -11.28 -3.63 -3.48
C ALA A 75 -12.05 -3.74 -4.82
N ARG A 76 -11.77 -4.79 -5.60
CA ARG A 76 -12.50 -5.07 -6.84
C ARG A 76 -13.86 -5.65 -6.48
N VAL A 77 -14.88 -4.81 -6.58
CA VAL A 77 -16.28 -5.19 -6.46
C VAL A 77 -16.77 -5.58 -7.85
N GLY A 78 -17.46 -6.71 -7.98
CA GLY A 78 -17.97 -7.17 -9.27
C GLY A 78 -18.97 -6.16 -9.83
N LEU A 79 -18.99 -5.97 -11.15
CA LEU A 79 -19.83 -4.94 -11.77
C LEU A 79 -21.32 -5.13 -11.42
N HIS A 80 -21.78 -6.38 -11.31
CA HIS A 80 -23.15 -6.72 -10.90
C HIS A 80 -23.51 -6.25 -9.49
N GLN A 81 -22.52 -6.04 -8.60
CA GLN A 81 -22.76 -5.54 -7.24
C GLN A 81 -22.88 -4.01 -7.19
N VAL A 82 -22.32 -3.29 -8.17
CA VAL A 82 -22.42 -1.82 -8.27
C VAL A 82 -23.42 -1.35 -9.32
N ALA A 83 -23.73 -2.17 -10.32
CA ALA A 83 -24.70 -1.88 -11.38
C ALA A 83 -25.40 -3.19 -11.79
N PRO A 84 -26.39 -3.66 -10.99
CA PRO A 84 -27.15 -4.86 -11.31
C PRO A 84 -27.86 -4.71 -12.66
N GLY A 85 -27.70 -5.69 -13.56
CA GLY A 85 -28.38 -5.70 -14.86
C GLY A 85 -27.78 -4.83 -15.97
N PHE A 86 -26.73 -4.04 -15.69
CA PHE A 86 -26.07 -3.23 -16.72
C PHE A 86 -24.99 -4.03 -17.46
N SER A 87 -25.02 -3.99 -18.79
CA SER A 87 -23.96 -4.51 -19.66
C SER A 87 -22.82 -3.50 -19.83
N ALA A 88 -21.59 -3.97 -20.05
CA ALA A 88 -20.41 -3.10 -20.26
C ALA A 88 -20.63 -2.02 -21.35
N ARG A 89 -21.48 -2.31 -22.34
CA ARG A 89 -21.83 -1.37 -23.41
C ARG A 89 -22.77 -0.26 -22.95
N GLU A 90 -23.75 -0.56 -22.09
CA GLU A 90 -24.64 0.43 -21.50
C GLU A 90 -23.89 1.31 -20.50
N LEU A 91 -22.93 0.74 -19.76
CA LEU A 91 -22.06 1.54 -18.90
C LEU A 91 -21.21 2.56 -19.66
N ALA A 92 -20.79 2.24 -20.89
CA ALA A 92 -20.08 3.18 -21.75
C ALA A 92 -20.96 4.35 -22.23
N THR A 93 -22.29 4.22 -22.16
CA THR A 93 -23.26 5.29 -22.50
C THR A 93 -23.64 6.17 -21.31
N LEU A 94 -23.29 5.76 -20.08
CA LEU A 94 -23.53 6.54 -18.88
C LEU A 94 -22.69 7.83 -18.87
N ALA A 95 -23.13 8.81 -18.08
CA ALA A 95 -22.42 10.07 -17.91
C ALA A 95 -20.99 9.83 -17.40
N ALA A 96 -20.00 10.21 -18.22
CA ALA A 96 -18.60 10.09 -17.86
C ALA A 96 -18.22 11.16 -16.82
N ALA A 97 -17.76 10.72 -15.65
CA ALA A 97 -17.16 11.62 -14.67
C ALA A 97 -15.82 12.15 -15.23
N ARG A 98 -15.65 13.48 -15.22
CA ARG A 98 -14.37 14.11 -15.57
C ARG A 98 -13.55 14.28 -14.28
N PRO A 99 -12.32 13.73 -14.21
CA PRO A 99 -11.47 13.99 -13.07
C PRO A 99 -11.14 15.48 -12.99
N GLY A 100 -11.18 16.04 -11.78
CA GLY A 100 -10.64 17.36 -11.51
C GLY A 100 -9.11 17.34 -11.48
N ASN A 101 -8.51 18.40 -10.93
CA ASN A 101 -7.07 18.48 -10.78
C ASN A 101 -6.55 17.35 -9.88
N LEU A 102 -5.48 16.69 -10.33
CA LEU A 102 -4.81 15.66 -9.54
C LEU A 102 -4.17 16.32 -8.31
N MET A 103 -4.72 16.03 -7.13
CA MET A 103 -4.14 16.46 -5.87
C MET A 103 -3.27 15.34 -5.32
N ARG A 104 -2.01 15.67 -4.99
CA ARG A 104 -1.16 14.75 -4.23
C ARG A 104 -1.71 14.70 -2.81
N GLN A 105 -2.50 13.67 -2.52
CA GLN A 105 -3.00 13.45 -1.17
C GLN A 105 -1.81 13.17 -0.26
N GLN A 106 -1.43 14.15 0.57
CA GLN A 106 -0.57 13.92 1.71
C GLN A 106 -1.38 13.04 2.66
N SER A 107 -1.15 11.73 2.63
CA SER A 107 -1.81 10.85 3.58
C SER A 107 -1.52 11.36 4.99
N PRO A 108 -2.54 11.67 5.80
CA PRO A 108 -2.34 11.94 7.21
C PRO A 108 -1.90 10.63 7.87
N GLY A 109 -0.60 10.37 7.84
CA GLY A 109 0.01 9.14 8.34
C GLY A 109 1.05 8.45 7.44
N GLN A 110 1.23 8.80 6.16
CA GLN A 110 2.42 8.32 5.43
C GLN A 110 3.60 9.24 5.69
N ALA A 111 4.28 8.94 6.80
CA ALA A 111 5.73 9.05 6.78
C ALA A 111 6.25 8.19 5.61
N PRO A 112 7.29 8.62 4.90
CA PRO A 112 7.79 7.94 3.71
C PRO A 112 8.12 6.47 4.02
N ASP A 113 7.64 5.58 3.15
CA ASP A 113 7.80 4.12 3.18
C ASP A 113 9.27 3.63 2.99
N ASP A 114 10.27 4.47 3.26
CA ASP A 114 11.70 4.11 3.33
C ASP A 114 12.18 3.74 4.75
N ALA A 115 11.30 3.78 5.76
CA ALA A 115 11.66 3.44 7.14
C ALA A 115 11.43 1.96 7.50
N ALA A 116 11.53 1.04 6.53
CA ALA A 116 11.57 -0.40 6.76
C ALA A 116 12.89 -0.87 7.42
N ARG A 117 13.35 -0.20 8.50
CA ARG A 117 14.17 -0.74 9.59
C ARG A 117 14.49 0.33 10.63
N SER A 118 13.49 0.67 11.41
CA SER A 118 13.58 0.74 12.88
C SER A 118 12.30 1.40 13.37
N PRO A 119 11.53 0.78 14.28
CA PRO A 119 10.61 1.58 15.05
C PRO A 119 11.47 2.63 15.75
N SER A 120 11.03 3.87 15.69
CA SER A 120 11.39 4.97 16.58
C SER A 120 11.68 4.53 18.02
N GLY A 121 12.87 3.97 18.27
CA GLY A 121 13.24 3.31 19.52
C GLY A 121 13.04 4.25 20.71
N SER A 122 13.30 5.54 20.48
CA SER A 122 13.11 6.60 21.46
C SER A 122 11.63 6.84 21.83
N LYS A 123 10.70 6.85 20.86
CA LYS A 123 9.27 7.09 21.15
C LYS A 123 8.61 5.88 21.80
N ARG A 124 8.96 4.67 21.34
CA ARG A 124 8.45 3.43 21.95
C ARG A 124 9.00 3.25 23.36
N GLY A 125 10.29 3.51 23.58
CA GLY A 125 10.92 3.43 24.90
C GLY A 125 10.28 4.39 25.93
N TRP A 126 9.95 5.61 25.52
CA TRP A 126 9.28 6.58 26.40
C TRP A 126 7.89 6.12 26.83
N LEU A 127 7.11 5.52 25.91
CA LEU A 127 5.79 4.97 26.23
C LEU A 127 5.87 3.80 27.21
N TRP A 128 6.87 2.92 27.05
CA TRP A 128 7.11 1.84 28.01
C TRP A 128 7.59 2.35 29.37
N ALA A 129 8.43 3.39 29.41
CA ALA A 129 8.89 4.00 30.65
C ALA A 129 7.73 4.65 31.44
N LEU A 130 6.83 5.35 30.74
CA LEU A 130 5.65 5.95 31.36
C LEU A 130 4.71 4.88 31.92
N LEU A 131 4.46 3.82 31.15
CA LEU A 131 3.62 2.69 31.56
C LEU A 131 4.21 1.94 32.77
N ALA A 132 5.51 1.64 32.75
CA ALA A 132 6.18 0.98 33.86
C ALA A 132 6.22 1.84 35.12
N GLY A 133 6.37 3.17 34.97
CA GLY A 133 6.36 4.11 36.08
C GLY A 133 5.02 4.11 36.84
N ASP A 134 3.91 4.09 36.11
CA ASP A 134 2.57 4.05 36.70
C ASP A 134 2.34 2.74 37.48
N VAL A 135 2.66 1.60 36.87
CA VAL A 135 2.55 0.27 37.52
C VAL A 135 3.40 0.17 38.79
N LEU A 136 4.60 0.76 38.80
CA LEU A 136 5.47 0.76 39.98
C LEU A 136 4.84 1.54 41.15
N ALA A 137 4.18 2.67 40.86
CA ALA A 137 3.50 3.48 41.86
C ALA A 137 2.33 2.70 42.50
N LEU A 138 1.51 2.01 41.69
CA LEU A 138 0.43 1.16 42.21
C LEU A 138 0.98 0.00 43.07
N GLY A 139 2.07 -0.64 42.62
CA GLY A 139 2.72 -1.71 43.35
C GLY A 139 3.27 -1.25 44.71
N ALA A 140 3.90 -0.06 44.77
CA ALA A 140 4.42 0.52 46.00
C ALA A 140 3.31 0.82 47.02
N MET A 141 2.18 1.32 46.56
CA MET A 141 1.03 1.63 47.43
C MET A 141 0.41 0.35 48.01
N ALA A 142 0.27 -0.70 47.20
CA ALA A 142 -0.20 -2.00 47.65
C ALA A 142 0.77 -2.62 48.68
N TRP A 143 2.08 -2.53 48.44
CA TRP A 143 3.10 -3.01 49.38
C TRP A 143 3.04 -2.25 50.71
N HIS A 144 2.87 -0.93 50.66
CA HIS A 144 2.81 -0.09 51.85
C HIS A 144 1.61 -0.45 52.73
N LEU A 145 0.43 -0.68 52.14
CA LEU A 145 -0.74 -1.17 52.87
C LEU A 145 -0.47 -2.55 53.48
N PHE A 146 0.11 -3.47 52.71
CA PHE A 146 0.41 -4.81 53.19
C PHE A 146 1.40 -4.79 54.37
N ARG A 147 2.41 -3.90 54.33
CA ARG A 147 3.37 -3.72 55.42
C ARG A 147 2.71 -3.11 56.66
N GLN A 148 1.79 -2.16 56.49
CA GLN A 148 1.05 -1.58 57.62
C GLN A 148 0.15 -2.62 58.31
N LEU A 149 -0.50 -3.49 57.54
CA LEU A 149 -1.29 -4.60 58.09
C LEU A 149 -0.42 -5.60 58.84
N LYS A 150 0.78 -5.90 58.33
CA LYS A 150 1.74 -6.80 58.99
C LYS A 150 2.33 -6.20 60.27
N SER A 151 2.62 -4.90 60.30
CA SER A 151 3.14 -4.20 61.49
C SER A 151 2.06 -3.89 62.54
N GLY A 152 0.79 -3.84 62.15
CA GLY A 152 -0.34 -3.71 63.07
C GLY A 152 -0.67 -5.00 63.85
N ALA A 153 -0.19 -6.16 63.38
CA ALA A 153 -0.41 -7.45 64.03
C ALA A 153 0.55 -7.75 65.21
N GLU A 154 1.56 -6.91 65.45
CA GLU A 154 2.60 -7.10 66.48
C GLU A 154 2.45 -6.20 67.72
N ARG A 155 1.27 -5.63 67.99
CA ARG A 155 0.98 -5.06 69.33
C ARG A 155 0.26 -6.10 70.21
N PRO A 156 0.99 -6.92 71.00
CA PRO A 156 0.38 -7.58 72.14
C PRO A 156 0.00 -6.49 73.15
N VAL A 157 -1.28 -6.49 73.52
CA VAL A 157 -1.79 -5.75 74.67
C VAL A 157 -1.14 -6.35 75.91
N ALA A 158 -0.41 -5.53 76.65
CA ALA A 158 -0.04 -5.74 78.04
C ALA A 158 -0.35 -4.45 78.81
#